data_AF-A0A2I1GXZ9-F1
#
_entry.id   AF-A0A2I1GXZ9-F1
#
_cell.length_a   1.000
_cell.length_b   1.000
_cell.length_c   1.000
_cell.angle_alpha   90.00
_cell.angle_beta   90.00
_cell.angle_gamma   90.00
#
_symmetry.space_group_name_H-M   'P 1'
#
loop_
_entity.id
_entity.type
_entity.pdbx_description
1 polymer ?
#
loop_
_entity_poly.entity_id
_entity_poly.type
_entity_poly.pdbx_seq_one_letter_code
_entity_poly.pdbx_strand_id
1 'polypeptide(L)' 'MDETPKNLWEDTDSDKYQLHVTIPTIDSTIESENVDERVVYIGDLEKRKQAYGICGECKEPGTGWKWCQSCNAK' A
#
# COMPACT_ATOMS: atom_id res chain seq x y z
N MET A 1 29.67 3.88 7.22
CA MET A 1 28.79 2.88 7.81
C MET A 1 27.51 2.98 7.01
N ASP A 2 27.26 1.99 6.16
CA ASP A 2 26.08 1.97 5.29
C ASP A 2 24.91 1.51 6.17
N GLU A 3 24.22 2.47 6.79
CA GLU A 3 22.99 2.17 7.52
C GLU A 3 21.94 1.80 6.46
N THR A 4 21.69 0.49 6.31
CA THR A 4 20.60 -0.02 5.48
C THR A 4 19.34 0.82 5.74
N PRO A 5 18.68 1.33 4.69
CA PRO A 5 17.50 2.16 4.87
C PRO A 5 16.46 1.45 5.73
N LYS A 6 16.21 1.96 6.94
CA LYS A 6 15.17 1.41 7.81
C LYS A 6 13.82 1.72 7.16
N ASN A 7 13.08 0.67 6.82
CA ASN A 7 11.71 0.80 6.36
C ASN A 7 10.85 1.44 7.47
N LEU A 8 9.95 2.35 7.08
CA LEU A 8 8.98 2.98 7.98
C LEU A 8 7.62 2.32 7.75
N TRP A 9 7.57 1.00 7.90
CA TRP A 9 6.36 0.22 7.70
C TRP A 9 5.34 0.52 8.80
N GLU A 10 4.08 0.68 8.40
CA GLU A 10 2.96 0.73 9.33
C GLU A 10 2.47 -0.70 9.63
N ASP A 11 1.95 -0.93 10.84
CA ASP A 11 1.28 -2.19 11.15
C ASP A 11 -0.13 -2.14 10.56
N THR A 12 -0.31 -2.81 9.43
CA THR A 12 -1.56 -2.77 8.67
C THR A 12 -2.70 -3.39 9.46
N ASP A 13 -3.68 -2.56 9.82
CA ASP A 13 -4.93 -2.99 10.42
C ASP A 13 -5.80 -3.69 9.37
N SER A 14 -5.87 -5.02 9.43
CA SER A 14 -6.61 -5.85 8.46
C SER A 14 -8.14 -5.67 8.51
N ASP A 15 -8.66 -5.11 9.61
CA ASP A 15 -10.08 -4.75 9.71
C ASP A 15 -10.37 -3.44 8.96
N LYS A 16 -9.37 -2.54 8.84
CA LYS A 16 -9.49 -1.25 8.15
C LYS A 16 -8.93 -1.23 6.73
N TYR A 17 -7.98 -2.10 6.39
CA TYR A 17 -7.31 -2.09 5.09
C TYR A 17 -7.12 -3.51 4.56
N GLN A 18 -7.12 -3.64 3.24
CA GLN A 18 -6.66 -4.86 2.59
C GLN A 18 -5.16 -5.10 2.83
N LEU A 19 -4.71 -6.35 2.77
CA LEU A 19 -3.30 -6.72 2.94
C LEU A 19 -2.39 -6.21 1.81
N HIS A 20 -2.95 -5.95 0.64
CA HIS A 20 -2.26 -5.40 -0.50
C HIS A 20 -3.15 -4.42 -1.27
N VAL A 21 -2.50 -3.58 -2.05
CA VAL A 21 -3.18 -2.65 -2.96
C VAL A 21 -4.01 -3.38 -4.01
N THR A 22 -5.08 -2.73 -4.44
CA THR A 22 -5.91 -3.11 -5.57
C THR A 22 -5.45 -2.35 -6.81
N ILE A 23 -5.21 -3.06 -7.90
CA ILE A 23 -4.93 -2.47 -9.21
C ILE A 23 -6.27 -2.29 -9.91
N PRO A 24 -6.70 -1.05 -10.22
CA PRO A 24 -7.96 -0.85 -10.92
C PRO A 24 -7.84 -1.48 -12.32
N THR A 25 -8.64 -2.50 -12.59
CA THR A 25 -8.82 -3.01 -13.95
C THR A 25 -9.78 -2.10 -14.70
N ILE A 26 -9.61 -1.97 -16.02
CA ILE A 26 -10.40 -1.08 -16.89
C ILE A 26 -11.91 -1.39 -16.79
N ASP A 27 -12.27 -2.62 -16.44
CA ASP A 27 -13.64 -3.10 -16.25
C ASP A 27 -14.22 -2.83 -14.84
N SER A 28 -13.37 -2.42 -13.89
CA SER A 28 -13.78 -2.11 -12.51
C SER A 28 -14.17 -0.64 -12.33
N THR A 29 -14.52 0.04 -13.42
CA THR A 29 -15.09 1.39 -13.36
C THR A 29 -16.36 1.38 -12.52
N ILE A 30 -16.24 1.82 -11.26
CA ILE A 30 -17.13 2.80 -10.63
C ILE A 30 -18.62 2.38 -10.45
N GLU A 31 -19.02 1.15 -10.81
CA GLU A 31 -20.41 0.65 -10.76
C GLU A 31 -20.71 -0.33 -9.61
N SER A 32 -20.00 -0.24 -8.49
CA SER A 32 -20.49 -0.89 -7.27
C SER A 32 -20.61 0.18 -6.20
N GLU A 33 -21.86 0.51 -5.86
CA GLU A 33 -22.33 1.49 -4.85
C GLU A 33 -21.80 1.23 -3.42
N ASN A 34 -20.80 0.37 -3.27
CA ASN A 34 -20.12 0.04 -2.03
C ASN A 34 -18.61 0.13 -2.29
N VAL A 35 -18.09 1.36 -2.27
CA VAL A 35 -16.63 1.58 -2.12
C VAL A 35 -16.29 1.05 -0.74
N ASP A 36 -15.94 -0.24 -0.67
CA ASP A 36 -15.45 -0.84 0.58
C ASP A 36 -14.26 0.00 1.04
N GLU A 37 -14.45 0.66 2.18
CA GLU A 37 -13.53 1.66 2.72
C GLU A 37 -12.14 1.07 3.00
N ARG A 38 -12.01 -0.27 3.01
CA ARG A 38 -10.75 -0.98 3.21
C ARG A 38 -9.95 -1.17 1.93
N VAL A 39 -10.55 -0.92 0.77
CA VAL A 39 -9.85 -0.96 -0.52
C VAL A 39 -8.81 0.15 -0.56
N VAL A 40 -7.55 -0.24 -0.76
CA VAL A 40 -6.44 0.68 -0.99
C VAL A 40 -6.01 0.55 -2.45
N TYR A 41 -6.22 1.57 -3.27
CA TYR A 41 -5.83 1.51 -4.67
C TYR A 41 -4.33 1.77 -4.85
N ILE A 42 -3.72 1.17 -5.87
CA ILE A 42 -2.31 1.41 -6.21
C ILE A 42 -2.01 2.89 -6.46
N GLY A 43 -2.98 3.65 -7.02
CA GLY A 43 -2.85 5.08 -7.25
C GLY A 43 -3.05 5.96 -6.02
N ASP A 44 -3.60 5.42 -4.92
CA ASP A 44 -3.93 6.19 -3.72
C ASP A 44 -2.72 6.27 -2.77
N LEU A 45 -1.79 7.17 -3.09
CA LEU A 45 -0.51 7.28 -2.38
C LEU A 45 -0.67 7.63 -0.90
N GLU A 46 -1.65 8.50 -0.58
CA GLU A 46 -1.92 8.90 0.80
C GLU A 46 -2.46 7.73 1.62
N LYS A 47 -3.47 7.01 1.09
CA LYS A 47 -4.03 5.85 1.79
C LYS A 47 -3.04 4.69 1.89
N ARG A 48 -2.20 4.47 0.87
CA ARG A 48 -1.09 3.50 0.92
C ARG A 48 -0.08 3.84 2.01
N LYS A 49 0.29 5.12 2.13
CA LYS A 49 1.21 5.57 3.18
C LYS A 49 0.62 5.34 4.57
N GLN A 50 -0.68 5.60 4.74
CA GLN A 50 -1.38 5.35 6.00
C GLN A 50 -1.54 3.86 6.32
N ALA A 51 -1.80 3.02 5.31
CA ALA A 51 -2.06 1.59 5.51
C ALA A 51 -0.78 0.75 5.65
N TYR A 52 0.27 1.09 4.89
CA TYR A 52 1.46 0.26 4.72
C TYR A 52 2.76 0.97 5.10
N GLY A 53 2.74 2.29 5.30
CA GLY A 53 3.94 3.07 5.58
C GLY A 53 4.80 3.35 4.35
N ILE A 54 6.06 3.69 4.58
CA ILE A 54 7.03 4.07 3.53
C ILE A 54 8.15 3.04 3.41
N CYS A 55 8.44 2.64 2.18
CA CYS A 55 9.58 1.81 1.86
C CYS A 55 10.89 2.56 2.10
N GLY A 56 11.82 1.92 2.82
CA GLY A 56 13.15 2.46 3.09
C GLY A 56 14.00 2.57 1.83
N GLU A 57 13.86 1.63 0.88
CA GLU A 57 14.68 1.54 -0.32
C GLU A 57 14.30 2.59 -1.37
N CYS A 58 13.05 2.57 -1.86
CA CYS A 58 12.60 3.45 -2.93
C CYS A 58 11.91 4.74 -2.46
N LYS A 59 11.69 4.91 -1.15
CA LYS A 59 10.97 6.04 -0.53
C LYS A 59 9.53 6.24 -0.99
N GLU A 60 8.96 5.25 -1.68
CA GLU A 60 7.53 5.22 -2.04
C GLU A 60 6.68 4.56 -0.95
N PRO A 61 5.36 4.79 -0.92
CA PRO A 61 4.46 4.05 -0.06
C PRO A 61 4.54 2.53 -0.30
N GLY A 62 4.33 1.76 0.77
CA GLY A 62 4.15 0.31 0.67
C GLY A 62 2.99 -0.04 -0.27
N THR A 63 3.03 -1.26 -0.79
CA THR A 63 1.95 -1.84 -1.61
C THR A 63 1.27 -3.02 -0.91
N GLY A 64 1.76 -3.38 0.27
CA GLY A 64 1.14 -4.35 1.15
C GLY A 64 1.80 -4.38 2.52
N TRP A 65 1.34 -5.30 3.38
CA TRP A 65 1.87 -5.43 4.74
C TRP A 65 3.37 -5.70 4.73
N LYS A 66 4.15 -4.70 5.17
CA LYS A 66 5.63 -4.74 5.18
C LYS A 66 6.21 -5.16 3.82
N TRP A 67 5.64 -4.63 2.72
CA TRP A 67 6.09 -4.97 1.37
C TRP A 67 5.93 -3.80 0.40
N CYS A 68 6.92 -3.63 -0.47
CA CYS A 68 6.88 -2.71 -1.61
C CYS A 68 7.10 -3.47 -2.91
N GLN A 69 6.13 -3.43 -3.81
CA GLN A 69 6.18 -4.08 -5.11
C GLN A 69 7.19 -3.41 -6.05
N SER A 70 7.35 -2.09 -6.00
CA SER A 70 8.22 -1.33 -6.92
C SER A 70 9.68 -1.79 -6.85
N CYS A 71 10.19 -2.02 -5.64
CA CYS A 71 11.57 -2.46 -5.40
C CYS A 71 11.67 -3.88 -4.83
N ASN A 72 10.53 -4.55 -4.66
CA ASN A 72 10.39 -5.88 -4.04
C ASN A 72 10.99 -5.99 -2.62
N ALA A 73 11.08 -4.87 -1.89
CA ALA A 73 11.57 -4.84 -0.51
C ALA A 73 10.54 -5.38 0.49
N LYS A 74 11.01 -6.03 1.55
CA LYS A 74 10.23 -6.57 2.68
C LYS A 74 10.87 -6.13 4.00
#